data_AF-A0ABD0KQG2-F1
#
_entry.id   AF-A0ABD0KQG2-F1
#
_cell.length_a   1.000
_cell.length_b   1.000
_cell.length_c   1.000
_cell.angle_alpha   90.00
_cell.angle_beta   90.00
_cell.angle_gamma   90.00
#
_symmetry.space_group_name_H-M   'P 1'
#
loop_
_entity.id
_entity.type
_entity.pdbx_description
1 polymer ?
#
loop_
_entity_poly.entity_id
_entity_poly.type
_entity_poly.pdbx_seq_one_letter_code
_entity_poly.pdbx_strand_id
1 'polypeptide(L)'
;MATTGAGNSTWIDMFGWTYLGVDFTLPGNGGRECVDFLSPRQRLLESLVASLFAAFIVWLAYPRLTLPATEPKVLTEKETSGKRLLLVLMCLTWGCELGFKFATRQMIWIFNPCHIATAVQIYLLAAPPSKAVAAAFRLHMHMLTGAPIAILFPVVNTRLLPFETEVYYIQHMLMLVIPFYLMHLGDPYIPERLSDFSWAATTFGLLFIYHFFPLQLLAMATQVNLNNMLCPAVSDPFHGPYYRLFAIAHQVLLIPSLGKIYAALARRLGWCPFEPESSVADLIKEEMSARDAASSDFGVNAAGGGQSANSSPHSRGDSHGEEKNRVHRYTDKGKHSPGNSNCSAAHNKMNGGARSEDGYLMQQSGGDVAHTANGHLKKQ
;
A
#
# COMPACT_ATOMS: atom_id res chain seq x y z
N MET A 1 -7.43 19.18 55.05
CA MET A 1 -7.44 17.86 54.39
C MET A 1 -7.44 18.09 52.89
N ALA A 2 -6.26 18.05 52.28
CA ALA A 2 -6.10 18.07 50.84
C ALA A 2 -5.46 16.73 50.46
N THR A 3 -6.16 15.92 49.67
CA THR A 3 -5.56 14.83 48.90
C THR A 3 -6.55 14.31 47.86
N THR A 4 -5.99 13.93 46.71
CA THR A 4 -6.51 13.11 45.59
C THR A 4 -7.45 13.78 44.57
N GLY A 5 -6.93 14.03 43.36
CA GLY A 5 -7.78 14.30 42.18
C GLY A 5 -7.08 14.83 40.91
N ALA A 6 -5.83 15.29 40.95
CA ALA A 6 -5.23 16.06 39.85
C ALA A 6 -4.47 15.25 38.78
N GLY A 7 -4.41 13.92 38.88
CA GLY A 7 -3.58 13.07 38.00
C GLY A 7 -4.27 12.54 36.73
N ASN A 8 -5.60 12.39 36.75
CA ASN A 8 -6.35 11.81 35.63
C ASN A 8 -6.88 12.85 34.63
N SER A 9 -7.04 14.11 35.04
CA SER A 9 -7.60 15.15 34.17
C SER A 9 -6.64 15.56 33.05
N THR A 10 -5.34 15.69 33.33
CA THR A 10 -4.35 16.19 32.37
C THR A 10 -4.19 15.30 31.13
N TRP A 11 -4.19 13.99 31.30
CA TRP A 11 -4.06 13.04 30.18
C TRP A 11 -5.33 12.94 29.33
N ILE A 12 -6.50 12.97 29.98
CA ILE A 12 -7.80 12.99 29.30
C ILE A 12 -7.97 14.28 28.51
N ASP A 13 -7.59 15.42 29.10
CA ASP A 13 -7.64 16.72 28.43
C ASP A 13 -6.64 16.79 27.26
N MET A 14 -5.43 16.24 27.42
CA MET A 14 -4.40 16.26 26.37
C MET A 14 -4.73 15.35 25.17
N PHE A 15 -5.31 14.17 25.41
CA PHE A 15 -5.68 13.23 24.35
C PHE A 15 -7.16 13.31 23.95
N GLY A 16 -7.91 14.27 24.49
CA GLY A 16 -9.35 14.34 24.31
C GLY A 16 -9.80 14.46 22.85
N TRP A 17 -9.00 15.14 22.02
CA TRP A 17 -9.22 15.27 20.58
C TRP A 17 -9.13 13.94 19.82
N THR A 18 -8.55 12.89 20.42
CA THR A 18 -8.35 11.60 19.75
C THR A 18 -9.58 10.70 19.77
N TYR A 19 -10.34 10.66 20.87
CA TYR A 19 -11.47 9.74 20.99
C TYR A 19 -12.68 10.23 21.78
N LEU A 20 -12.65 11.42 22.42
CA LEU A 20 -13.79 11.88 23.23
C LEU A 20 -15.03 12.24 22.39
N GLY A 21 -14.87 12.44 21.09
CA GLY A 21 -15.99 12.69 20.21
C GLY A 21 -16.68 11.43 19.69
N VAL A 22 -16.24 10.23 20.09
CA VAL A 22 -16.88 8.98 19.68
C VAL A 22 -18.22 8.82 20.40
N ASP A 23 -19.30 8.75 19.62
CA ASP A 23 -20.66 8.57 20.14
C ASP A 23 -20.97 7.08 20.36
N PHE A 24 -20.99 6.65 21.61
CA PHE A 24 -21.31 5.26 21.98
C PHE A 24 -22.80 4.91 21.92
N THR A 25 -23.68 5.88 21.63
CA THR A 25 -25.10 5.58 21.38
C THR A 25 -25.32 4.99 19.99
N LEU A 26 -24.36 5.17 19.07
CA LEU A 26 -24.40 4.59 17.73
C LEU A 26 -24.04 3.10 17.79
N PRO A 27 -24.88 2.22 17.22
CA PRO A 27 -24.63 0.77 17.23
C PRO A 27 -23.28 0.41 16.59
N GLY A 28 -22.53 -0.47 17.25
CA GLY A 28 -21.23 -0.96 16.80
C GLY A 28 -20.08 0.04 16.92
N ASN A 29 -20.30 1.25 17.44
CA ASN A 29 -19.26 2.28 17.53
C ASN A 29 -18.33 2.11 18.75
N GLY A 30 -18.82 1.45 19.81
CA GLY A 30 -18.04 1.20 21.03
C GLY A 30 -18.89 1.13 22.29
N GLY A 31 -18.30 1.49 23.41
CA GLY A 31 -18.95 1.54 24.72
C GLY A 31 -18.87 0.22 25.49
N ARG A 32 -19.43 0.24 26.69
CA ARG A 32 -19.35 -0.89 27.64
C ARG A 32 -20.01 -2.15 27.09
N GLU A 33 -21.13 -2.01 26.38
CA GLU A 33 -21.81 -3.11 25.70
C GLU A 33 -20.87 -3.85 24.74
N CYS A 34 -20.10 -3.12 23.92
CA CYS A 34 -19.14 -3.72 23.01
C CYS A 34 -17.96 -4.36 23.73
N VAL A 35 -17.47 -3.78 24.82
CA VAL A 35 -16.41 -4.40 25.65
C VAL A 35 -16.89 -5.72 26.24
N ASP A 36 -18.11 -5.74 26.76
CA ASP A 36 -18.71 -6.89 27.44
C ASP A 36 -19.35 -7.91 26.48
N PHE A 37 -19.41 -7.60 25.17
CA PHE A 37 -19.94 -8.49 24.13
C PHE A 37 -19.28 -9.88 24.14
N LEU A 38 -17.97 -9.92 24.42
CA LEU A 38 -17.23 -11.17 24.61
C LEU A 38 -16.74 -11.31 26.05
N SER A 39 -16.87 -12.52 26.60
CA SER A 39 -16.28 -12.81 27.92
C SER A 39 -14.76 -12.55 27.90
N PRO A 40 -14.16 -12.03 29.00
CA PRO A 40 -12.72 -11.78 29.05
C PRO A 40 -11.87 -13.02 28.75
N ARG A 41 -12.33 -14.20 29.18
CA ARG A 41 -11.68 -15.49 28.93
C ARG A 41 -11.66 -15.83 27.44
N GLN A 42 -12.80 -15.72 26.77
CA GLN A 42 -12.89 -15.95 25.33
C GLN A 42 -12.07 -14.91 24.55
N ARG A 43 -12.16 -13.64 24.96
CA ARG A 43 -11.37 -12.54 24.41
C ARG A 43 -9.89 -12.89 24.38
N LEU A 44 -9.34 -13.19 25.56
CA LEU A 44 -7.94 -13.54 25.75
C LEU A 44 -7.53 -14.79 24.96
N LEU A 45 -8.32 -15.86 25.03
CA LEU A 45 -7.99 -17.12 24.36
C LEU A 45 -7.92 -16.95 22.84
N GLU A 46 -8.95 -16.37 22.22
CA GLU A 46 -8.96 -16.17 20.76
C GLU A 46 -7.83 -15.23 20.33
N SER A 47 -7.54 -14.16 21.08
CA SER A 47 -6.45 -13.24 20.75
C SER A 47 -5.08 -13.92 20.86
N LEU A 48 -4.85 -14.73 21.89
CA LEU A 48 -3.60 -15.48 22.07
C LEU A 48 -3.41 -16.50 20.96
N VAL A 49 -4.43 -17.31 20.69
CA VAL A 49 -4.37 -18.34 19.63
C VAL A 49 -4.14 -17.68 18.26
N ALA A 50 -4.90 -16.61 17.93
CA ALA A 50 -4.75 -15.91 16.67
C ALA A 50 -3.36 -15.26 16.52
N SER A 51 -2.84 -14.65 17.58
CA SER A 51 -1.53 -14.00 17.57
C SER A 51 -0.38 -15.00 17.46
N LEU A 52 -0.45 -16.13 18.18
CA LEU A 52 0.55 -17.20 18.09
C LEU A 52 0.54 -17.86 16.72
N PHE A 53 -0.64 -18.13 16.17
CA PHE A 53 -0.78 -18.64 14.81
C PHE A 53 -0.19 -17.66 13.79
N ALA A 54 -0.54 -16.37 13.89
CA ALA A 54 -0.01 -15.33 13.01
C ALA A 54 1.52 -15.21 13.11
N ALA A 55 2.08 -15.20 14.32
CA ALA A 55 3.52 -15.15 14.54
C ALA A 55 4.24 -16.37 13.97
N PHE A 56 3.66 -17.57 14.12
CA PHE A 56 4.19 -18.79 13.53
C PHE A 56 4.20 -18.72 12.00
N ILE A 57 3.13 -18.23 11.37
CA ILE A 57 3.06 -18.05 9.92
C ILE A 57 4.12 -17.03 9.44
N VAL A 58 4.28 -15.90 10.12
CA VAL A 58 5.34 -14.91 9.79
C VAL A 58 6.71 -15.55 9.90
N TRP A 59 6.98 -16.28 11.00
CA TRP A 59 8.27 -16.94 11.22
C TRP A 59 8.63 -17.92 10.09
N LEU A 60 7.64 -18.65 9.55
CA LEU A 60 7.85 -19.57 8.43
C LEU A 60 7.98 -18.86 7.07
N ALA A 61 7.23 -17.78 6.85
CA ALA A 61 7.10 -17.14 5.54
C ALA A 61 8.13 -16.03 5.31
N TYR A 62 8.49 -15.27 6.35
CA TYR A 62 9.39 -14.12 6.27
C TYR A 62 10.77 -14.46 5.67
N PRO A 63 11.43 -15.59 6.02
CA PRO A 63 12.72 -15.94 5.42
C PRO A 63 12.66 -16.27 3.92
N ARG A 64 11.46 -16.50 3.38
CA ARG A 64 11.22 -16.88 1.98
C ARG A 64 10.87 -15.69 1.08
N LEU A 65 10.77 -14.48 1.66
CA LEU A 65 10.50 -13.29 0.87
C LEU A 65 11.63 -13.07 -0.15
N THR A 66 11.24 -12.81 -1.39
CA THR A 66 12.14 -12.52 -2.51
C THR A 66 11.90 -11.11 -3.01
N LEU A 67 12.96 -10.43 -3.44
CA LEU A 67 12.90 -9.10 -4.05
C LEU A 67 13.69 -9.11 -5.36
N PRO A 68 13.39 -8.22 -6.31
CA PRO A 68 14.20 -8.09 -7.53
C PRO A 68 15.69 -7.87 -7.20
N ALA A 69 16.57 -8.57 -7.93
CA ALA A 69 18.02 -8.51 -7.73
C ALA A 69 18.58 -7.14 -8.11
N THR A 70 18.12 -6.65 -9.27
CA THR A 70 18.53 -5.40 -9.87
C THR A 70 17.92 -4.21 -9.16
N GLU A 71 18.63 -3.09 -9.20
CA GLU A 71 18.06 -1.83 -8.72
C GLU A 71 16.86 -1.42 -9.59
N PRO A 72 15.77 -0.95 -8.96
CA PRO A 72 14.58 -0.58 -9.71
C PRO A 72 14.83 0.51 -10.75
N LYS A 73 14.23 0.34 -11.92
CA LYS A 73 14.24 1.29 -13.03
C LYS A 73 13.66 2.64 -12.58
N VAL A 74 14.38 3.70 -12.94
CA VAL A 74 13.86 5.07 -12.81
C VAL A 74 12.72 5.28 -13.81
N LEU A 75 11.56 5.71 -13.30
CA LEU A 75 10.39 6.04 -14.11
C LEU A 75 10.60 7.37 -14.84
N THR A 76 10.17 7.43 -16.11
CA THR A 76 10.19 8.66 -16.91
C THR A 76 9.07 9.62 -16.48
N GLU A 77 9.23 10.91 -16.78
CA GLU A 77 8.21 11.94 -16.49
C GLU A 77 6.83 11.55 -17.02
N LYS A 78 6.75 11.04 -18.26
CA LYS A 78 5.50 10.60 -18.89
C LYS A 78 4.85 9.43 -18.15
N GLU A 79 5.65 8.47 -17.65
CA GLU A 79 5.18 7.35 -16.82
C GLU A 79 4.68 7.84 -15.44
N THR A 80 5.19 8.96 -14.93
CA THR A 80 4.80 9.49 -13.60
C THR A 80 3.59 10.43 -13.59
N SER A 81 3.11 10.92 -14.72
CA SER A 81 1.98 11.88 -14.75
C SER A 81 0.71 11.34 -14.09
N GLY A 82 0.31 10.11 -14.42
CA GLY A 82 -0.86 9.49 -13.78
C GLY A 82 -0.59 9.12 -12.31
N LYS A 83 0.65 8.71 -11.98
CA LYS A 83 1.09 8.48 -10.59
C LYS A 83 0.92 9.76 -9.75
N ARG A 84 1.31 10.91 -10.28
CA ARG A 84 1.14 12.24 -9.64
C ARG A 84 -0.33 12.61 -9.49
N LEU A 85 -1.15 12.39 -10.51
CA LEU A 85 -2.60 12.64 -10.43
C LEU A 85 -3.24 11.79 -9.33
N LEU A 86 -2.97 10.49 -9.31
CA LEU A 86 -3.48 9.57 -8.29
C LEU A 86 -2.97 9.92 -6.90
N LEU A 87 -1.72 10.37 -6.78
CA LEU A 87 -1.16 10.89 -5.52
C LEU A 87 -1.97 12.09 -5.02
N VAL A 88 -2.23 13.08 -5.87
CA VAL A 88 -3.02 14.27 -5.51
C VAL A 88 -4.43 13.86 -5.07
N LEU A 89 -5.10 12.99 -5.82
CA LEU A 89 -6.45 12.51 -5.48
C LEU A 89 -6.47 11.75 -4.15
N MET A 90 -5.51 10.85 -3.92
CA MET A 90 -5.41 10.07 -2.70
C MET A 90 -5.09 10.97 -1.49
N CYS A 91 -4.15 11.91 -1.63
CA CYS A 91 -3.80 12.85 -0.58
C CYS A 91 -4.96 13.81 -0.25
N LEU A 92 -5.71 14.28 -1.25
CA LEU A 92 -6.89 15.10 -1.03
C LEU A 92 -7.96 14.31 -0.24
N THR A 93 -8.26 13.09 -0.69
CA THR A 93 -9.23 12.21 -0.03
C THR A 93 -8.82 11.91 1.42
N TRP A 94 -7.54 11.58 1.63
CA TRP A 94 -6.97 11.35 2.96
C TRP A 94 -6.99 12.59 3.85
N GLY A 95 -6.67 13.77 3.29
CA GLY A 95 -6.75 15.04 3.99
C GLY A 95 -8.18 15.38 4.44
N CYS A 96 -9.17 15.13 3.59
CA CYS A 96 -10.59 15.27 3.95
C CYS A 96 -10.97 14.31 5.09
N GLU A 97 -10.61 13.03 4.99
CA GLU A 97 -10.89 12.02 6.03
C GLU A 97 -10.24 12.40 7.39
N LEU A 98 -9.00 12.88 7.36
CA LEU A 98 -8.33 13.43 8.55
C LEU A 98 -9.08 14.65 9.10
N GLY A 99 -9.48 15.57 8.22
CA GLY A 99 -10.24 16.77 8.58
C GLY A 99 -11.55 16.45 9.29
N PHE A 100 -12.33 15.48 8.79
CA PHE A 100 -13.55 15.02 9.46
C PHE A 100 -13.26 14.46 10.85
N LYS A 101 -12.21 13.65 10.99
CA LYS A 101 -11.82 13.05 12.28
C LYS A 101 -11.31 14.09 13.29
N PHE A 102 -10.58 15.09 12.84
CA PHE A 102 -10.17 16.21 13.70
C PHE A 102 -11.38 17.03 14.13
N ALA A 103 -12.27 17.38 13.21
CA ALA A 103 -13.48 18.16 13.50
C ALA A 103 -14.41 17.45 14.50
N THR A 104 -14.52 16.13 14.39
CA THR A 104 -15.36 15.31 15.27
C THR A 104 -14.67 14.80 16.52
N ARG A 105 -13.36 15.05 16.71
CA ARG A 105 -12.54 14.51 17.82
C ARG A 105 -12.53 12.97 17.88
N GLN A 106 -12.43 12.35 16.71
CA GLN A 106 -12.42 10.89 16.53
C GLN A 106 -11.18 10.40 15.77
N MET A 107 -10.04 11.05 15.98
CA MET A 107 -8.78 10.72 15.32
C MET A 107 -8.26 9.30 15.60
N ILE A 108 -8.74 8.64 16.65
CA ILE A 108 -8.44 7.25 16.96
C ILE A 108 -8.77 6.28 15.82
N TRP A 109 -9.77 6.61 14.98
CA TRP A 109 -10.11 5.77 13.83
C TRP A 109 -9.00 5.70 12.78
N ILE A 110 -7.96 6.54 12.84
CA ILE A 110 -6.81 6.46 11.93
C ILE A 110 -6.07 5.13 12.01
N PHE A 111 -6.24 4.40 13.11
CA PHE A 111 -5.71 3.05 13.31
C PHE A 111 -6.54 1.96 12.64
N ASN A 112 -7.67 2.28 11.99
CA ASN A 112 -8.33 1.28 11.16
C ASN A 112 -7.41 0.84 10.00
N PRO A 113 -7.38 -0.46 9.64
CA PRO A 113 -6.44 -0.96 8.64
C PRO A 113 -6.54 -0.30 7.26
N CYS A 114 -7.73 0.11 6.82
CA CYS A 114 -7.90 0.82 5.55
C CYS A 114 -7.15 2.16 5.52
N HIS A 115 -7.03 2.81 6.68
CA HIS A 115 -6.31 4.07 6.85
C HIS A 115 -4.79 3.84 6.84
N ILE A 116 -4.32 2.79 7.51
CA ILE A 116 -2.91 2.38 7.43
C ILE A 116 -2.53 1.99 5.99
N ALA A 117 -3.38 1.21 5.32
CA ALA A 117 -3.18 0.85 3.91
C ALA A 117 -3.19 2.08 2.99
N THR A 118 -4.05 3.07 3.26
CA THR A 118 -4.05 4.36 2.55
C THR A 118 -2.74 5.11 2.73
N ALA A 119 -2.20 5.19 3.94
CA ALA A 119 -0.92 5.84 4.20
C ALA A 119 0.24 5.13 3.46
N VAL A 120 0.26 3.79 3.47
CA VAL A 120 1.22 3.00 2.67
C VAL A 120 1.03 3.28 1.17
N GLN A 121 -0.19 3.41 0.70
CA GLN A 121 -0.49 3.68 -0.70
C GLN A 121 -0.03 5.08 -1.14
N ILE A 122 -0.18 6.10 -0.28
CA ILE A 122 0.40 7.43 -0.48
C ILE A 122 1.93 7.34 -0.56
N TYR A 123 2.56 6.58 0.34
CA TYR A 123 4.01 6.32 0.26
C TYR A 123 4.40 5.68 -1.08
N LEU A 124 3.69 4.66 -1.54
CA LEU A 124 3.95 4.01 -2.84
C LEU A 124 3.82 4.97 -4.02
N LEU A 125 2.87 5.90 -3.96
CA LEU A 125 2.64 6.93 -4.97
C LEU A 125 3.64 8.10 -4.90
N ALA A 126 4.24 8.37 -3.75
CA ALA A 126 5.16 9.49 -3.55
C ALA A 126 6.64 9.09 -3.66
N ALA A 127 6.99 7.89 -3.18
CA ALA A 127 8.37 7.48 -3.04
C ALA A 127 9.07 7.23 -4.39
N PRO A 128 10.38 7.51 -4.47
CA PRO A 128 11.20 7.10 -5.62
C PRO A 128 11.36 5.57 -5.64
N PRO A 129 11.59 4.97 -6.83
CA PRO A 129 11.83 3.54 -6.96
C PRO A 129 12.96 3.05 -6.05
N SER A 130 12.71 1.96 -5.32
CA SER A 130 13.69 1.31 -4.44
C SER A 130 13.20 -0.08 -4.05
N LYS A 131 14.10 -0.94 -3.54
CA LYS A 131 13.75 -2.26 -2.99
C LYS A 131 12.74 -2.16 -1.85
N ALA A 132 12.78 -1.09 -1.07
CA ALA A 132 11.79 -0.81 -0.02
C ALA A 132 10.39 -0.55 -0.59
N VAL A 133 10.29 0.20 -1.70
CA VAL A 133 9.01 0.42 -2.41
C VAL A 133 8.48 -0.88 -2.99
N ALA A 134 9.34 -1.72 -3.57
CA ALA A 134 8.94 -3.04 -4.07
C ALA A 134 8.39 -3.94 -2.94
N ALA A 135 9.07 -3.98 -1.78
CA ALA A 135 8.60 -4.72 -0.62
C ALA A 135 7.27 -4.17 -0.07
N ALA A 136 7.17 -2.84 0.08
CA ALA A 136 5.95 -2.19 0.53
C ALA A 136 4.78 -2.45 -0.43
N PHE A 137 5.02 -2.48 -1.73
CA PHE A 137 4.00 -2.75 -2.74
C PHE A 137 3.45 -4.17 -2.61
N ARG A 138 4.32 -5.17 -2.45
CA ARG A 138 3.91 -6.58 -2.28
C ARG A 138 3.14 -6.82 -0.99
N LEU A 139 3.56 -6.19 0.11
CA LEU A 139 2.78 -6.24 1.35
C LEU A 139 1.41 -5.57 1.15
N HIS A 140 1.41 -4.37 0.57
CA HIS A 140 0.20 -3.57 0.32
C HIS A 140 -0.84 -4.33 -0.50
N MET A 141 -0.45 -5.05 -1.55
CA MET A 141 -1.34 -5.88 -2.38
C MET A 141 -2.20 -6.86 -1.56
N HIS A 142 -1.67 -7.33 -0.42
CA HIS A 142 -2.38 -8.24 0.50
C HIS A 142 -3.05 -7.53 1.68
N MET A 143 -2.88 -6.21 1.84
CA MET A 143 -3.59 -5.40 2.83
C MET A 143 -4.97 -4.92 2.34
N LEU A 144 -5.28 -5.12 1.05
CA LEU A 144 -6.44 -4.51 0.40
C LEU A 144 -7.78 -5.19 0.68
N THR A 145 -7.84 -6.30 1.43
CA THR A 145 -9.11 -7.00 1.69
C THR A 145 -10.14 -6.15 2.41
N GLY A 146 -9.70 -5.18 3.21
CA GLY A 146 -10.59 -4.24 3.87
C GLY A 146 -11.42 -3.41 2.89
N ALA A 147 -10.88 -3.03 1.73
CA ALA A 147 -11.57 -2.13 0.82
C ALA A 147 -12.80 -2.74 0.11
N PRO A 148 -12.73 -3.95 -0.47
CA PRO A 148 -13.92 -4.60 -1.01
C PRO A 148 -14.96 -4.90 0.08
N ILE A 149 -14.53 -5.30 1.29
CA ILE A 149 -15.44 -5.55 2.42
C ILE A 149 -16.16 -4.26 2.83
N ALA A 150 -15.44 -3.14 2.94
CA ALA A 150 -16.00 -1.83 3.25
C ALA A 150 -17.04 -1.37 2.20
N ILE A 151 -16.83 -1.72 0.93
CA ILE A 151 -17.78 -1.38 -0.14
C ILE A 151 -19.02 -2.28 -0.09
N LEU A 152 -18.85 -3.59 0.15
CA LEU A 152 -19.94 -4.57 0.14
C LEU A 152 -20.77 -4.56 1.44
N PHE A 153 -20.14 -4.30 2.57
CA PHE A 153 -20.73 -4.29 3.92
C PHE A 153 -20.42 -2.97 4.63
N PRO A 154 -20.90 -1.83 4.09
CA PRO A 154 -20.47 -0.51 4.55
C PRO A 154 -20.90 -0.21 5.98
N VAL A 155 -20.01 0.47 6.71
CA VAL A 155 -20.27 1.03 8.05
C VAL A 155 -20.29 2.55 7.92
N VAL A 156 -21.42 3.06 7.42
CA VAL A 156 -21.63 4.50 7.15
C VAL A 156 -22.55 5.17 8.17
N ASN A 157 -23.12 4.41 9.12
CA ASN A 157 -24.01 4.93 10.16
C ASN A 157 -23.33 5.90 11.12
N THR A 158 -22.00 5.97 11.14
CA THR A 158 -21.21 6.90 11.96
C THR A 158 -20.68 8.09 11.15
N ARG A 159 -21.01 8.18 9.86
CA ARG A 159 -20.53 9.20 8.92
C ARG A 159 -21.57 10.31 8.79
N LEU A 160 -21.53 11.26 9.71
CA LEU A 160 -22.61 12.22 9.93
C LEU A 160 -22.36 13.58 9.25
N LEU A 161 -21.11 13.88 8.87
CA LEU A 161 -20.79 15.15 8.23
C LEU A 161 -21.11 15.13 6.71
N PRO A 162 -21.45 16.28 6.11
CA PRO A 162 -21.64 16.37 4.67
C PRO A 162 -20.41 15.87 3.91
N PHE A 163 -20.64 15.06 2.88
CA PHE A 163 -19.62 14.42 2.05
C PHE A 163 -18.74 13.36 2.73
N GLU A 164 -18.96 13.05 4.01
CA GLU A 164 -18.15 12.06 4.73
C GLU A 164 -18.35 10.64 4.17
N THR A 165 -19.59 10.31 3.81
CA THR A 165 -19.93 9.01 3.19
C THR A 165 -19.35 8.89 1.77
N GLU A 166 -19.37 9.98 1.01
CA GLU A 166 -18.87 10.05 -0.35
C GLU A 166 -17.34 9.92 -0.36
N VAL A 167 -16.65 10.65 0.53
CA VAL A 167 -15.20 10.51 0.73
C VAL A 167 -14.84 9.09 1.16
N TYR A 168 -15.64 8.45 2.02
CA TYR A 168 -15.47 7.05 2.37
C TYR A 168 -15.48 6.14 1.13
N TYR A 169 -16.47 6.25 0.24
CA TYR A 169 -16.50 5.42 -0.96
C TYR A 169 -15.38 5.78 -1.94
N ILE A 170 -15.08 7.06 -2.14
CA ILE A 170 -13.99 7.51 -3.01
C ILE A 170 -12.65 6.92 -2.53
N GLN A 171 -12.38 6.96 -1.22
CA GLN A 171 -11.17 6.38 -0.64
C GLN A 171 -11.05 4.90 -0.96
N HIS A 172 -12.09 4.12 -0.67
CA HIS A 172 -12.05 2.67 -0.89
C HIS A 172 -11.96 2.32 -2.37
N MET A 173 -12.60 3.08 -3.28
CA MET A 173 -12.43 2.89 -4.72
C MET A 173 -11.01 3.20 -5.18
N LEU A 174 -10.41 4.30 -4.70
CA LEU A 174 -9.01 4.63 -5.01
C LEU A 174 -8.05 3.54 -4.50
N MET A 175 -8.32 2.95 -3.33
CA MET A 175 -7.57 1.79 -2.82
C MET A 175 -7.57 0.60 -3.80
N LEU A 176 -8.65 0.38 -4.54
CA LEU A 176 -8.75 -0.70 -5.53
C LEU A 176 -8.16 -0.33 -6.90
N VAL A 177 -8.26 0.93 -7.32
CA VAL A 177 -7.80 1.39 -8.64
C VAL A 177 -6.29 1.55 -8.71
N ILE A 178 -5.68 2.17 -7.70
CA ILE A 178 -4.25 2.53 -7.71
C ILE A 178 -3.31 1.34 -7.88
N PRO A 179 -3.52 0.17 -7.24
CA PRO A 179 -2.66 -1.00 -7.44
C PRO A 179 -2.58 -1.46 -8.91
N PHE A 180 -3.68 -1.41 -9.66
CA PHE A 180 -3.68 -1.72 -11.10
C PHE A 180 -2.86 -0.72 -11.89
N TYR A 181 -3.01 0.56 -11.58
CA TYR A 181 -2.21 1.60 -12.23
C TYR A 181 -0.72 1.44 -11.92
N LEU A 182 -0.36 1.15 -10.66
CA LEU A 182 1.02 0.91 -10.27
C LEU A 182 1.62 -0.30 -11.00
N MET A 183 0.91 -1.43 -11.07
CA MET A 183 1.37 -2.60 -11.84
C MET A 183 1.60 -2.28 -13.33
N HIS A 184 0.76 -1.41 -13.91
CA HIS A 184 0.90 -0.98 -15.30
C HIS A 184 2.21 -0.20 -15.55
N LEU A 185 2.74 0.48 -14.54
CA LEU A 185 4.05 1.13 -14.63
C LEU A 185 5.21 0.12 -14.63
N GLY A 186 4.98 -1.11 -14.16
CA GLY A 186 6.03 -2.12 -13.99
C GLY A 186 6.89 -1.82 -12.76
N ASP A 187 8.19 -2.14 -12.87
CA ASP A 187 9.19 -1.97 -11.81
C ASP A 187 9.15 -0.54 -11.18
N PRO A 188 9.06 -0.39 -9.84
CA PRO A 188 9.16 -1.37 -8.74
C PRO A 188 7.86 -2.09 -8.36
N TYR A 189 6.76 -1.83 -9.05
CA TYR A 189 5.41 -2.28 -8.68
C TYR A 189 5.05 -3.63 -9.30
N ILE A 190 6.00 -4.57 -9.27
CA ILE A 190 5.79 -5.93 -9.77
C ILE A 190 5.42 -6.83 -8.58
N PRO A 191 4.19 -7.39 -8.56
CA PRO A 191 3.79 -8.33 -7.52
C PRO A 191 4.60 -9.62 -7.65
N GLU A 192 4.72 -10.33 -6.54
CA GLU A 192 5.38 -11.63 -6.50
C GLU A 192 4.72 -12.65 -7.44
N ARG A 193 5.39 -13.80 -7.62
CA ARG A 193 4.86 -14.89 -8.45
C ARG A 193 3.52 -15.39 -7.91
N LEU A 194 2.62 -15.82 -8.79
CA LEU A 194 1.32 -16.35 -8.34
C LEU A 194 1.47 -17.59 -7.44
N SER A 195 2.53 -18.37 -7.63
CA SER A 195 2.86 -19.54 -6.82
C SER A 195 3.56 -19.21 -5.50
N ASP A 196 4.07 -17.99 -5.31
CA ASP A 196 4.76 -17.60 -4.09
C ASP A 196 3.78 -16.99 -3.08
N PHE A 197 3.37 -17.76 -2.07
CA PHE A 197 2.46 -17.29 -1.03
C PHE A 197 3.18 -16.66 0.17
N SER A 198 4.51 -16.52 0.13
CA SER A 198 5.30 -16.04 1.28
C SER A 198 4.95 -14.59 1.64
N TRP A 199 4.76 -13.73 0.64
CA TRP A 199 4.31 -12.35 0.83
C TRP A 199 2.90 -12.28 1.42
N ALA A 200 1.95 -13.04 0.85
CA ALA A 200 0.59 -13.13 1.37
C ALA A 200 0.52 -13.62 2.81
N ALA A 201 1.26 -14.68 3.13
CA ALA A 201 1.33 -15.28 4.45
C ALA A 201 1.96 -14.32 5.48
N THR A 202 3.03 -13.62 5.08
CA THR A 202 3.67 -12.60 5.92
C THR A 202 2.70 -11.45 6.20
N THR A 203 2.04 -10.90 5.17
CA THR A 203 1.05 -9.83 5.35
C THR A 203 -0.12 -10.28 6.23
N PHE A 204 -0.65 -11.48 6.00
CA PHE A 204 -1.69 -12.06 6.85
C PHE A 204 -1.29 -12.04 8.33
N GLY A 205 -0.09 -12.56 8.64
CA GLY A 205 0.37 -12.62 10.02
C GLY A 205 0.64 -11.24 10.62
N LEU A 206 1.24 -10.31 9.86
CA LEU A 206 1.46 -8.93 10.31
C LEU A 206 0.14 -8.21 10.60
N LEU A 207 -0.86 -8.36 9.72
CA LEU A 207 -2.20 -7.79 9.95
C LEU A 207 -2.82 -8.38 11.20
N PHE A 208 -2.76 -9.69 11.42
CA PHE A 208 -3.38 -10.30 12.59
C PHE A 208 -2.71 -9.87 13.89
N ILE A 209 -1.37 -9.80 13.90
CA ILE A 209 -0.63 -9.25 15.05
C ILE A 209 -1.07 -7.81 15.31
N TYR A 210 -1.19 -6.98 14.27
CA TYR A 210 -1.68 -5.61 14.38
C TYR A 210 -3.09 -5.52 14.99
N HIS A 211 -4.01 -6.38 14.57
CA HIS A 211 -5.38 -6.39 15.08
C HIS A 211 -5.46 -6.86 16.53
N PHE A 212 -4.91 -8.03 16.83
CA PHE A 212 -5.07 -8.68 18.13
C PHE A 212 -4.15 -8.13 19.22
N PHE A 213 -3.12 -7.35 18.86
CA PHE A 213 -2.23 -6.71 19.82
C PHE A 213 -2.47 -5.19 19.89
N PRO A 214 -1.83 -4.30 19.11
CA PRO A 214 -1.96 -2.86 19.34
C PRO A 214 -3.39 -2.36 19.16
N LEU A 215 -4.12 -2.83 18.14
CA LEU A 215 -5.48 -2.34 17.87
C LEU A 215 -6.48 -2.77 18.94
N GLN A 216 -6.48 -4.05 19.32
CA GLN A 216 -7.34 -4.56 20.39
C GLN A 216 -7.03 -3.92 21.74
N LEU A 217 -5.75 -3.74 22.09
CA LEU A 217 -5.38 -3.10 23.34
C LEU A 217 -5.88 -1.65 23.38
N LEU A 218 -5.70 -0.91 22.29
CA LEU A 218 -6.20 0.46 22.18
C LEU A 218 -7.73 0.51 22.23
N ALA A 219 -8.41 -0.41 21.55
CA ALA A 219 -9.87 -0.54 21.57
C ALA A 219 -10.38 -0.81 23.00
N MET A 220 -9.74 -1.73 23.73
CA MET A 220 -10.10 -2.03 25.13
C MET A 220 -9.87 -0.85 26.07
N ALA A 221 -8.76 -0.14 25.90
CA ALA A 221 -8.42 1.02 26.73
C ALA A 221 -9.38 2.20 26.53
N THR A 222 -9.84 2.40 25.29
CA THR A 222 -10.69 3.55 24.91
C THR A 222 -12.18 3.21 24.80
N GLN A 223 -12.52 1.92 24.85
CA GLN A 223 -13.86 1.38 24.57
C GLN A 223 -14.38 1.69 23.16
N VAL A 224 -13.52 2.15 22.25
CA VAL A 224 -13.87 2.41 20.85
C VAL A 224 -13.74 1.10 20.06
N ASN A 225 -14.73 0.77 19.24
CA ASN A 225 -14.75 -0.49 18.49
C ASN A 225 -13.86 -0.44 17.23
N LEU A 226 -12.56 -0.18 17.41
CA LEU A 226 -11.58 -0.09 16.33
C LEU A 226 -11.56 -1.40 15.51
N ASN A 227 -11.87 -1.27 14.22
CA ASN A 227 -12.04 -2.38 13.27
C ASN A 227 -12.73 -3.62 13.85
N ASN A 228 -13.81 -3.42 14.63
CA ASN A 228 -14.61 -4.50 15.21
C ASN A 228 -13.85 -5.41 16.20
N MET A 229 -12.79 -4.92 16.85
CA MET A 229 -12.04 -5.70 17.83
C MET A 229 -12.78 -5.88 19.17
N LEU A 230 -13.85 -5.13 19.44
CA LEU A 230 -14.65 -5.26 20.65
C LEU A 230 -15.93 -6.07 20.43
N CYS A 231 -16.69 -5.69 19.41
CA CYS A 231 -17.98 -6.26 19.02
C CYS A 231 -18.09 -6.27 17.47
N PRO A 232 -18.97 -7.11 16.89
CA PRO A 232 -19.17 -7.16 15.44
C PRO A 232 -19.70 -5.84 14.88
N ALA A 233 -19.47 -5.60 13.59
CA ALA A 233 -20.09 -4.49 12.89
C ALA A 233 -21.60 -4.67 12.77
N VAL A 234 -22.33 -3.57 12.62
CA VAL A 234 -23.78 -3.58 12.34
C VAL A 234 -24.13 -4.32 11.05
N SER A 235 -23.20 -4.33 10.09
CA SER A 235 -23.34 -4.98 8.78
C SER A 235 -22.77 -6.40 8.75
N ASP A 236 -22.28 -6.93 9.88
CA ASP A 236 -21.62 -8.24 9.93
C ASP A 236 -22.63 -9.39 9.75
N PRO A 237 -22.52 -10.21 8.69
CA PRO A 237 -23.42 -11.34 8.47
C PRO A 237 -23.23 -12.49 9.46
N PHE A 238 -22.14 -12.50 10.23
CA PHE A 238 -21.81 -13.51 11.24
C PHE A 238 -21.94 -12.97 12.67
N HIS A 239 -22.84 -12.01 12.89
CA HIS A 239 -23.09 -11.41 14.19
C HIS A 239 -23.39 -12.49 15.26
N GLY A 240 -22.54 -12.54 16.29
CA GLY A 240 -22.65 -13.50 17.38
C GLY A 240 -21.34 -13.65 18.15
N PRO A 241 -21.30 -14.47 19.21
CA PRO A 241 -20.11 -14.61 20.06
C PRO A 241 -18.88 -15.14 19.31
N TYR A 242 -19.05 -15.79 18.16
CA TYR A 242 -17.96 -16.36 17.36
C TYR A 242 -17.56 -15.52 16.15
N TYR A 243 -18.04 -14.27 16.02
CA TYR A 243 -17.78 -13.42 14.86
C TYR A 243 -16.28 -13.26 14.55
N ARG A 244 -15.42 -13.18 15.58
CA ARG A 244 -13.96 -13.12 15.39
C ARG A 244 -13.38 -14.40 14.79
N LEU A 245 -13.92 -15.58 15.13
CA LEU A 245 -13.49 -16.84 14.52
C LEU A 245 -13.90 -16.91 13.05
N PHE A 246 -15.09 -16.44 12.71
CA PHE A 246 -15.49 -16.28 11.31
C PHE A 246 -14.58 -15.29 10.59
N ALA A 247 -14.27 -14.16 11.22
CA ALA A 247 -13.32 -13.17 10.70
C ALA A 247 -11.95 -13.79 10.40
N ILE A 248 -11.40 -14.55 11.36
CA ILE A 248 -10.15 -15.27 11.19
C ILE A 248 -10.25 -16.24 10.00
N ALA A 249 -11.27 -17.09 9.98
CA ALA A 249 -11.43 -18.13 8.97
C ALA A 249 -11.55 -17.55 7.55
N HIS A 250 -12.38 -16.53 7.34
CA HIS A 250 -12.53 -15.95 6.01
C HIS A 250 -11.31 -15.11 5.61
N GLN A 251 -10.64 -14.41 6.54
CA GLN A 251 -9.46 -13.62 6.20
C GLN A 251 -8.25 -14.49 5.83
N VAL A 252 -8.13 -15.71 6.37
CA VAL A 252 -7.13 -16.71 5.91
C VAL A 252 -7.27 -16.99 4.42
N LEU A 253 -8.49 -16.94 3.87
CA LEU A 253 -8.77 -17.16 2.46
C LEU A 253 -8.69 -15.87 1.64
N LEU A 254 -9.31 -14.78 2.13
CA LEU A 254 -9.45 -13.53 1.39
C LEU A 254 -8.13 -12.78 1.19
N ILE A 255 -7.26 -12.74 2.20
CA ILE A 255 -5.97 -12.02 2.12
C ILE A 255 -5.08 -12.56 1.00
N PRO A 256 -4.79 -13.88 0.94
CA PRO A 256 -4.02 -14.42 -0.16
C PRO A 256 -4.78 -14.35 -1.48
N SER A 257 -6.05 -14.75 -1.52
CA SER A 257 -6.79 -14.83 -2.79
C SER A 257 -6.96 -13.47 -3.47
N LEU A 258 -7.30 -12.41 -2.74
CA LEU A 258 -7.55 -11.09 -3.34
C LEU A 258 -6.29 -10.54 -4.01
N GLY A 259 -5.15 -10.52 -3.30
CA GLY A 259 -3.89 -10.02 -3.86
C GLY A 259 -3.44 -10.83 -5.09
N LYS A 260 -3.62 -12.16 -5.04
CA LYS A 260 -3.31 -13.05 -6.18
C LYS A 260 -4.25 -12.84 -7.36
N ILE A 261 -5.55 -12.64 -7.12
CA ILE A 261 -6.53 -12.33 -8.17
C ILE A 261 -6.19 -11.00 -8.84
N TYR A 262 -5.82 -9.98 -8.07
CA TYR A 262 -5.38 -8.69 -8.62
C TYR A 262 -4.16 -8.85 -9.53
N ALA A 263 -3.12 -9.54 -9.05
CA ALA A 263 -1.91 -9.80 -9.83
C ALA A 263 -2.21 -10.63 -11.09
N ALA A 264 -3.05 -11.66 -10.99
CA ALA A 264 -3.44 -12.50 -12.12
C ALA A 264 -4.26 -11.73 -13.16
N LEU A 265 -5.19 -10.89 -12.72
CA LEU A 265 -6.01 -10.05 -13.59
C LEU A 265 -5.14 -9.03 -14.33
N ALA A 266 -4.25 -8.32 -13.62
CA ALA A 266 -3.34 -7.37 -14.25
C ALA A 266 -2.43 -8.04 -15.30
N ARG A 267 -1.89 -9.24 -15.01
CA ARG A 267 -1.12 -10.03 -15.98
C ARG A 267 -1.96 -10.43 -17.20
N ARG A 268 -3.21 -10.88 -16.99
CA ARG A 268 -4.13 -11.26 -18.08
C ARG A 268 -4.47 -10.07 -18.98
N LEU A 269 -4.57 -8.87 -18.42
CA LEU A 269 -4.86 -7.64 -19.16
C LEU A 269 -3.61 -7.03 -19.83
N GLY A 270 -2.43 -7.65 -19.66
CA GLY A 270 -1.17 -7.11 -20.19
C GLY A 270 -0.68 -5.87 -19.44
N TRP A 271 -1.18 -5.64 -18.22
CA TRP A 271 -0.83 -4.51 -17.37
C TRP A 271 0.23 -4.84 -16.32
N CYS A 272 0.88 -6.00 -16.38
CA CYS A 272 1.94 -6.36 -15.45
C CYS A 272 3.02 -7.15 -16.20
N PRO A 273 4.26 -6.62 -16.32
CA PRO A 273 5.37 -7.37 -16.87
C PRO A 273 5.77 -8.54 -15.94
N PHE A 274 6.45 -9.54 -16.50
CA PHE A 274 6.99 -10.68 -15.76
C PHE A 274 8.49 -10.46 -15.51
N GLU A 275 8.96 -10.58 -14.27
CA GLU A 275 10.39 -10.56 -13.96
C GLU A 275 10.83 -11.76 -13.09
N PRO A 276 12.07 -12.25 -13.29
CA PRO A 276 12.72 -13.22 -12.41
C PRO A 276 13.33 -12.55 -11.16
N GLU A 277 13.15 -13.14 -9.98
CA GLU A 277 13.60 -12.57 -8.69
C GLU A 277 14.65 -13.44 -7.96
N SER A 278 15.44 -12.80 -7.09
CA SER A 278 16.41 -13.38 -6.14
C SER A 278 15.88 -13.35 -4.70
N SER A 279 16.36 -14.23 -3.81
CA SER A 279 15.88 -14.23 -2.41
C SER A 279 16.48 -13.10 -1.55
N VAL A 280 15.77 -12.67 -0.49
CA VAL A 280 16.30 -11.67 0.46
C VAL A 280 17.59 -12.17 1.15
N ALA A 281 17.71 -13.48 1.38
CA ALA A 281 18.94 -14.07 1.90
C ALA A 281 20.13 -13.91 0.93
N ASP A 282 19.87 -13.98 -0.38
CA ASP A 282 20.90 -13.77 -1.40
C ASP A 282 21.30 -12.29 -1.48
N LEU A 283 20.35 -11.37 -1.35
CA LEU A 283 20.60 -9.94 -1.31
C LEU A 283 21.40 -9.49 -0.07
N ILE A 284 21.10 -10.05 1.11
CA ILE A 284 21.87 -9.78 2.33
C ILE A 284 23.30 -10.27 2.16
N LYS A 285 23.50 -11.45 1.56
CA LYS A 285 24.84 -11.96 1.24
C LYS A 285 25.57 -11.07 0.25
N GLU A 286 24.89 -10.59 -0.80
CA GLU A 286 25.48 -9.65 -1.76
C GLU A 286 25.84 -8.31 -1.11
N GLU A 287 24.98 -7.74 -0.27
CA GLU A 287 25.25 -6.48 0.43
C GLU A 287 26.40 -6.65 1.44
N MET A 288 26.44 -7.76 2.18
CA MET A 288 27.55 -8.11 3.06
C MET A 288 28.84 -8.27 2.26
N SER A 289 28.80 -9.00 1.14
CA SER A 289 29.96 -9.18 0.26
C SER A 289 30.44 -7.87 -0.37
N ALA A 290 29.54 -6.95 -0.72
CA ALA A 290 29.88 -5.65 -1.27
C ALA A 290 30.50 -4.72 -0.22
N ARG A 291 30.01 -4.78 1.02
CA ARG A 291 30.61 -4.06 2.16
C ARG A 291 31.99 -4.61 2.51
N ASP A 292 32.16 -5.93 2.50
CA ASP A 292 33.45 -6.56 2.74
C ASP A 292 34.47 -6.18 1.65
N ALA A 293 34.07 -6.19 0.37
CA ALA A 293 34.89 -5.74 -0.74
C ALA A 293 35.30 -4.26 -0.60
N ALA A 294 34.38 -3.37 -0.26
CA ALA A 294 34.66 -1.95 -0.05
C ALA A 294 35.59 -1.69 1.16
N SER A 295 35.53 -2.53 2.20
CA SER A 295 36.44 -2.44 3.35
C SER A 295 37.86 -2.89 3.04
N SER A 296 38.02 -3.87 2.14
CA SER A 296 39.32 -4.40 1.74
C SER A 296 40.13 -3.43 0.86
N ASP A 297 39.45 -2.57 0.10
CA ASP A 297 40.08 -1.59 -0.81
C ASP A 297 40.65 -0.37 -0.05
N PHE A 298 40.13 -0.07 1.15
CA PHE A 298 40.69 0.96 2.03
C PHE A 298 41.97 0.52 2.77
N GLY A 299 42.20 -0.79 2.89
CA GLY A 299 43.38 -1.36 3.56
C GLY A 299 44.65 -1.39 2.70
N VAL A 300 44.52 -1.32 1.37
CA VAL A 300 45.66 -1.44 0.44
C VAL A 300 46.35 -0.08 0.17
N ASN A 301 45.65 1.04 0.36
CA ASN A 301 46.21 2.38 0.12
C ASN A 301 46.97 3.01 1.31
N ALA A 302 47.07 2.32 2.45
CA ALA A 302 47.77 2.82 3.65
C ALA A 302 49.21 2.27 3.83
N ALA A 303 49.70 1.42 2.91
CA ALA A 303 50.98 0.70 3.09
C ALA A 303 52.05 1.00 2.01
N GLY A 304 52.04 2.18 1.39
CA GLY A 304 53.02 2.55 0.37
C GLY A 304 53.39 4.03 0.36
N GLY A 305 54.28 4.45 1.25
CA GLY A 305 54.77 5.83 1.25
C GLY A 305 55.86 6.10 2.30
N GLY A 306 57.05 5.53 2.10
CA GLY A 306 58.23 5.85 2.89
C GLY A 306 59.47 6.02 2.01
N GLN A 307 60.26 7.06 2.31
CA GLN A 307 61.57 7.46 1.75
C GLN A 307 61.48 8.31 0.46
N SER A 308 62.23 9.39 0.22
CA SER A 308 63.47 9.92 0.79
C SER A 308 63.63 11.42 0.45
N ALA A 309 64.57 12.06 1.15
CA ALA A 309 64.92 13.47 1.28
C ALA A 309 65.60 14.17 0.08
N ASN A 310 65.71 15.50 0.26
CA ASN A 310 66.78 16.44 -0.10
C ASN A 310 66.78 17.18 -1.46
N SER A 311 66.62 18.51 -1.37
CA SER A 311 67.61 19.56 -1.74
C SER A 311 67.00 20.76 -2.49
N SER A 312 67.23 21.95 -1.96
CA SER A 312 67.16 23.26 -2.63
C SER A 312 68.61 23.77 -2.86
N PRO A 313 68.90 25.00 -3.35
CA PRO A 313 68.10 26.04 -4.02
C PRO A 313 68.81 26.69 -5.26
N HIS A 314 68.11 27.60 -5.97
CA HIS A 314 68.57 28.76 -6.81
C HIS A 314 67.74 28.86 -8.11
N SER A 315 67.47 30.00 -8.76
CA SER A 315 67.29 31.42 -8.42
C SER A 315 66.86 32.15 -9.72
N ARG A 316 66.14 33.28 -9.57
CA ARG A 316 65.98 34.43 -10.50
C ARG A 316 65.14 34.28 -11.80
N GLY A 317 64.33 35.31 -12.05
CA GLY A 317 64.02 35.78 -13.41
C GLY A 317 62.62 36.37 -13.58
N ASP A 318 62.53 37.71 -13.55
CA ASP A 318 61.37 38.54 -13.87
C ASP A 318 60.77 38.30 -15.26
N SER A 319 59.47 38.57 -15.44
CA SER A 319 58.94 39.71 -16.22
C SER A 319 57.51 39.52 -16.78
N HIS A 320 56.78 40.64 -16.72
CA HIS A 320 55.52 41.07 -17.34
C HIS A 320 54.75 40.20 -18.37
N GLY A 321 53.42 40.34 -18.31
CA GLY A 321 52.63 40.60 -19.53
C GLY A 321 51.24 39.94 -19.63
N GLU A 322 50.20 40.77 -19.47
CA GLU A 322 48.91 40.74 -20.18
C GLU A 322 47.91 39.56 -20.06
N GLU A 323 46.86 39.90 -19.31
CA GLU A 323 45.43 39.61 -19.48
C GLU A 323 44.93 39.34 -20.92
N LYS A 324 44.21 38.22 -21.13
CA LYS A 324 42.96 38.17 -21.92
C LYS A 324 42.21 36.83 -21.87
N ASN A 325 40.93 36.96 -21.50
CA ASN A 325 39.72 36.28 -21.98
C ASN A 325 39.60 34.74 -21.99
N ARG A 326 38.80 34.32 -21.01
CA ARG A 326 37.91 33.16 -20.90
C ARG A 326 36.99 32.96 -22.12
N VAL A 327 37.23 31.91 -22.91
CA VAL A 327 36.21 31.17 -23.69
C VAL A 327 36.64 29.71 -23.79
N HIS A 328 36.07 28.81 -22.98
CA HIS A 328 36.25 27.37 -23.17
C HIS A 328 35.24 26.86 -24.20
N ARG A 329 35.73 26.66 -25.42
CA ARG A 329 35.10 25.87 -26.49
C ARG A 329 35.54 24.41 -26.30
N TYR A 330 34.61 23.51 -25.99
CA TYR A 330 34.91 22.07 -25.95
C TYR A 330 35.05 21.54 -27.38
N THR A 331 36.13 20.80 -27.59
CA THR A 331 36.51 20.21 -28.86
C THR A 331 35.95 18.80 -29.00
N ASP A 332 35.52 18.55 -30.23
CA ASP A 332 35.09 17.30 -30.83
C ASP A 332 36.23 16.26 -30.86
N LYS A 333 35.94 15.02 -30.48
CA LYS A 333 36.76 13.84 -30.82
C LYS A 333 35.84 12.67 -31.14
N GLY A 334 35.46 12.58 -32.42
CA GLY A 334 35.01 11.35 -33.04
C GLY A 334 36.11 10.26 -33.05
N LYS A 335 35.67 9.01 -32.92
CA LYS A 335 36.37 7.83 -33.42
C LYS A 335 35.36 6.89 -34.10
N HIS A 336 35.69 6.55 -35.34
CA HIS A 336 35.05 5.62 -36.26
C HIS A 336 35.07 4.15 -35.77
N SER A 337 33.92 3.46 -35.84
CA SER A 337 33.58 2.30 -36.73
C SER A 337 33.95 0.90 -36.20
N PRO A 338 33.34 -0.22 -36.70
CA PRO A 338 32.32 -0.36 -37.74
C PRO A 338 31.05 -1.15 -37.30
N GLY A 339 30.07 -1.21 -38.22
CA GLY A 339 28.73 -1.72 -37.98
C GLY A 339 28.59 -3.24 -37.89
N ASN A 340 27.40 -3.65 -37.45
CA ASN A 340 26.81 -4.90 -37.89
C ASN A 340 25.30 -4.73 -38.03
N SER A 341 24.87 -4.78 -39.28
CA SER A 341 23.50 -4.96 -39.71
C SER A 341 23.01 -6.36 -39.34
N ASN A 342 21.80 -6.48 -38.77
CA ASN A 342 20.86 -7.55 -39.13
C ASN A 342 19.45 -7.22 -38.67
N CYS A 343 18.67 -6.68 -39.61
CA CYS A 343 17.23 -6.86 -39.64
C CYS A 343 16.92 -8.34 -39.94
N SER A 344 15.96 -8.92 -39.23
CA SER A 344 15.16 -10.01 -39.76
C SER A 344 13.70 -9.68 -39.53
N ALA A 345 13.08 -9.21 -40.61
CA ALA A 345 11.64 -9.19 -40.79
C ALA A 345 11.19 -10.62 -41.07
N ALA A 346 10.22 -11.12 -40.30
CA ALA A 346 9.46 -12.30 -40.64
C ALA A 346 8.08 -11.85 -41.15
N HIS A 347 7.92 -12.00 -42.46
CA HIS A 347 6.68 -12.02 -43.21
C HIS A 347 5.67 -13.00 -42.61
N ASN A 348 4.40 -12.59 -42.51
CA ASN A 348 3.31 -13.45 -42.98
C ASN A 348 2.16 -12.60 -43.52
N LYS A 349 1.78 -12.90 -44.76
CA LYS A 349 0.75 -12.24 -45.56
C LYS A 349 -0.17 -13.33 -46.11
N MET A 350 -1.38 -12.90 -46.49
CA MET A 350 -2.50 -13.61 -47.15
C MET A 350 -3.64 -13.97 -46.19
N ASN A 351 -4.92 -13.68 -46.44
CA ASN A 351 -5.68 -12.99 -47.50
C ASN A 351 -6.99 -12.56 -46.80
N GLY A 352 -7.64 -11.41 -47.06
CA GLY A 352 -8.17 -10.95 -48.34
C GLY A 352 -9.69 -11.17 -48.36
N GLY A 353 -10.50 -10.10 -48.35
CA GLY A 353 -11.95 -10.18 -48.52
C GLY A 353 -12.69 -8.91 -48.10
N ALA A 354 -12.80 -7.95 -49.03
CA ALA A 354 -13.61 -6.75 -48.92
C ALA A 354 -14.93 -6.91 -49.71
N ARG A 355 -16.04 -6.36 -49.18
CA ARG A 355 -17.22 -5.75 -49.86
C ARG A 355 -18.26 -5.41 -48.78
N SER A 356 -18.54 -4.14 -48.48
CA SER A 356 -19.41 -3.16 -49.16
C SER A 356 -20.91 -3.39 -48.93
N GLU A 357 -21.51 -2.43 -48.22
CA GLU A 357 -22.83 -1.79 -48.37
C GLU A 357 -24.06 -2.65 -48.71
N ASP A 358 -25.08 -2.60 -47.84
CA ASP A 358 -26.34 -1.88 -48.12
C ASP A 358 -27.32 -1.98 -46.94
N GLY A 359 -28.04 -0.89 -46.69
CA GLY A 359 -29.00 -0.75 -45.61
C GLY A 359 -30.40 -1.30 -45.92
N TYR A 360 -31.22 -1.43 -44.88
CA TYR A 360 -32.68 -1.34 -45.00
C TYR A 360 -33.30 -0.86 -43.68
N LEU A 361 -34.13 0.19 -43.80
CA LEU A 361 -35.14 0.65 -42.85
C LEU A 361 -36.32 -0.35 -42.77
N MET A 362 -36.89 -0.52 -41.57
CA MET A 362 -38.35 -0.52 -41.27
C MET A 362 -38.50 -0.67 -39.74
N GLN A 363 -38.99 0.32 -38.97
CA GLN A 363 -40.35 0.87 -38.82
C GLN A 363 -41.21 0.17 -37.73
N GLN A 364 -41.33 0.88 -36.60
CA GLN A 364 -42.47 1.10 -35.69
C GLN A 364 -43.41 -0.04 -35.25
N SER A 365 -43.54 -0.19 -33.92
CA SER A 365 -44.77 0.00 -33.10
C SER A 365 -44.36 -0.16 -31.62
N GLY A 366 -44.76 0.63 -30.62
CA GLY A 366 -46.00 1.36 -30.39
C GLY A 366 -46.83 0.59 -29.35
N GLY A 367 -46.84 1.03 -28.08
CA GLY A 367 -47.68 0.41 -27.06
C GLY A 367 -47.40 0.83 -25.61
N ASP A 368 -47.82 2.04 -25.24
CA ASP A 368 -48.14 2.41 -23.86
C ASP A 368 -49.38 1.65 -23.39
N VAL A 369 -49.36 1.04 -22.20
CA VAL A 369 -50.55 0.91 -21.35
C VAL A 369 -50.14 0.98 -19.87
N ALA A 370 -50.53 2.09 -19.24
CA ALA A 370 -50.68 2.20 -17.80
C ALA A 370 -51.98 1.50 -17.35
N HIS A 371 -51.94 0.77 -16.24
CA HIS A 371 -53.13 0.60 -15.40
C HIS A 371 -52.75 0.47 -13.92
N THR A 372 -53.26 1.42 -13.17
CA THR A 372 -53.50 1.48 -11.72
C THR A 372 -54.46 0.39 -11.25
N ALA A 373 -54.24 -0.16 -10.04
CA ALA A 373 -55.23 -0.17 -8.93
C ALA A 373 -54.80 -1.07 -7.74
N ASN A 374 -54.66 -0.42 -6.57
CA ASN A 374 -55.15 -0.77 -5.23
C ASN A 374 -55.34 -2.24 -4.77
N GLY A 375 -54.80 -2.52 -3.57
CA GLY A 375 -55.67 -2.78 -2.42
C GLY A 375 -55.41 -4.01 -1.53
N HIS A 376 -55.21 -3.73 -0.23
CA HIS A 376 -55.57 -4.52 0.96
C HIS A 376 -54.60 -5.54 1.61
N LEU A 377 -54.01 -5.10 2.74
CA LEU A 377 -54.24 -5.58 4.12
C LEU A 377 -54.65 -7.06 4.33
N LYS A 378 -53.82 -7.82 5.05
CA LYS A 378 -54.19 -8.37 6.37
C LYS A 378 -53.02 -8.97 7.14
N LYS A 379 -53.01 -8.66 8.44
CA LYS A 379 -52.29 -9.29 9.55
C LYS A 379 -52.59 -10.80 9.63
N GLN A 380 -51.58 -11.58 10.02
CA GLN A 380 -51.65 -12.50 11.16
C GLN A 380 -50.28 -12.56 11.84
#